data_AF-A0AA95HDH5-F1
#
_entry.id   AF-A0AA95HDH5-F1
#
_cell.length_a   1.000
_cell.length_b   1.000
_cell.length_c   1.000
_cell.angle_alpha   90.00
_cell.angle_beta   90.00
_cell.angle_gamma   90.00
#
_symmetry.space_group_name_H-M   'P 1'
#
loop_
_entity.id
_entity.type
_entity.pdbx_description
1 polymer ?
#
loop_
_entity_poly.entity_id
_entity_poly.type
_entity_poly.pdbx_seq_one_letter_code
_entity_poly.pdbx_strand_id
1 'polypeptide(L)'
;MLVAKALRDLAFSDDDLIQYKSEVIVKLFQEQVAASIQGRGKAMVVASSRPAGYKYFQTLQTILAEKDLPYKVLFAFSGYTDPKTNQSIEEIKVNQLDTLYDGRVIEEVFEQDDYRILVVANKFQTGFDQPLLSAMFLDKAVKGV
;
A
#
# COMPACT_ATOMS: atom_id res chain seq x y z
N MET A 1 11.72 -21.97 14.77
CA MET A 1 13.15 -21.63 14.94
C MET A 1 13.31 -20.12 15.05
N LEU A 2 14.08 -19.65 16.02
CA LEU A 2 14.34 -18.21 16.27
C LEU A 2 14.89 -17.50 15.03
N VAL A 3 15.80 -18.14 14.30
CA VAL A 3 16.44 -17.62 13.09
C VAL A 3 15.43 -17.35 11.97
N ALA A 4 14.50 -18.28 11.72
CA ALA A 4 13.48 -18.11 10.69
C ALA A 4 12.50 -16.96 11.00
N LYS A 5 12.23 -16.71 12.30
CA LYS A 5 11.44 -15.55 12.72
C LYS A 5 12.22 -14.25 12.47
N ALA A 6 13.48 -14.18 12.89
CA ALA A 6 14.32 -13.00 12.70
C ALA A 6 14.47 -12.62 11.21
N LEU A 7 14.71 -13.60 10.34
CA LEU A 7 14.79 -13.36 8.89
C LEU A 7 13.45 -12.92 8.29
N ARG A 8 12.33 -13.45 8.79
CA ARG A 8 10.99 -13.01 8.38
C ARG A 8 10.71 -11.58 8.81
N ASP A 9 11.05 -11.23 10.04
CA ASP A 9 10.85 -9.89 10.58
C ASP A 9 11.71 -8.87 9.81
N LEU A 10 12.98 -9.21 9.53
CA LEU A 10 13.85 -8.43 8.65
C LEU A 10 13.23 -8.28 7.26
N ALA A 11 12.87 -9.39 6.60
CA ALA A 11 12.34 -9.36 5.24
C ALA A 11 11.10 -8.49 5.08
N PHE A 12 10.25 -8.37 6.11
CA PHE A 12 8.93 -7.73 5.98
C PHE A 12 8.73 -6.46 6.78
N SER A 13 9.65 -6.09 7.68
CA SER A 13 9.48 -4.95 8.59
C SER A 13 10.72 -4.06 8.70
N ASP A 14 11.81 -4.41 8.00
CA ASP A 14 13.01 -3.59 7.96
C ASP A 14 12.81 -2.37 7.06
N ASP A 15 13.23 -1.21 7.56
CA ASP A 15 12.99 0.08 6.92
C ASP A 15 13.73 0.20 5.59
N ASP A 16 14.98 -0.25 5.52
CA ASP A 16 15.81 -0.17 4.30
C ASP A 16 15.29 -1.11 3.22
N LEU A 17 14.85 -2.31 3.61
CA LEU A 17 14.25 -3.25 2.67
C LEU A 17 12.89 -2.77 2.15
N ILE A 18 12.06 -2.14 2.99
CA ILE A 18 10.80 -1.54 2.54
C ILE A 18 11.08 -0.35 1.61
N GLN A 19 12.09 0.47 1.90
CA GLN A 19 12.53 1.56 1.02
C GLN A 19 12.92 1.01 -0.36
N TYR A 20 13.84 0.05 -0.40
CA TYR A 20 14.30 -0.56 -1.64
C TYR A 20 13.14 -1.19 -2.42
N LYS A 21 12.28 -1.96 -1.75
CA LYS A 21 11.11 -2.57 -2.40
C LYS A 21 10.14 -1.52 -2.94
N SER A 22 9.92 -0.43 -2.23
CA SER A 22 9.06 0.66 -2.69
C SER A 22 9.59 1.34 -3.95
N GLU A 23 10.90 1.55 -4.05
CA GLU A 23 11.51 2.09 -5.28
C GLU A 23 11.32 1.16 -6.48
N VAL A 24 11.53 -0.15 -6.27
CA VAL A 24 11.28 -1.17 -7.29
C VAL A 24 9.81 -1.20 -7.69
N ILE A 25 8.88 -1.13 -6.72
CA ILE A 25 7.43 -1.08 -6.97
C ILE A 25 7.07 0.14 -7.82
N VAL A 26 7.56 1.34 -7.49
CA VAL A 26 7.28 2.56 -8.27
C VAL A 26 7.81 2.43 -9.70
N LYS A 27 9.04 1.92 -9.87
CA LYS A 27 9.62 1.67 -11.18
C LYS A 27 8.75 0.71 -12.01
N LEU A 28 8.42 -0.45 -11.45
CA LEU A 28 7.59 -1.46 -12.13
C LEU A 28 6.19 -0.94 -12.42
N PHE A 29 5.62 -0.14 -11.51
CA PHE A 29 4.34 0.52 -11.72
C PHE A 29 4.38 1.44 -12.95
N GLN A 30 5.39 2.31 -13.08
CA GLN A 30 5.50 3.19 -14.24
C GLN A 30 5.72 2.42 -15.55
N GLU A 31 6.60 1.41 -15.53
CA GLU A 31 6.97 0.64 -16.71
C GLU A 31 5.86 -0.28 -17.22
N GLN A 32 5.07 -0.88 -16.32
CA GLN A 32 4.16 -1.98 -16.66
C GLN A 32 2.68 -1.70 -16.39
N VAL A 33 2.37 -0.81 -15.45
CA VAL A 33 1.01 -0.62 -14.93
C VAL A 33 0.41 0.71 -15.36
N ALA A 34 1.16 1.81 -15.24
CA ALA A 34 0.63 3.16 -15.44
C ALA A 34 0.02 3.36 -16.84
N ALA A 35 0.66 2.80 -17.88
CA ALA A 35 0.18 2.87 -19.27
C ALA A 35 -0.86 1.78 -19.60
N SER A 36 -1.08 0.80 -18.73
CA SER A 36 -2.06 -0.26 -18.95
C SER A 36 -3.49 0.29 -18.87
N ILE A 37 -4.45 -0.47 -19.44
CA ILE A 37 -5.88 -0.12 -19.43
C ILE A 37 -6.09 1.34 -19.87
N GLN A 38 -5.67 1.65 -21.10
CA GLN A 38 -5.79 2.99 -21.71
C GLN A 38 -5.15 4.10 -20.84
N GLY A 39 -4.03 3.81 -20.18
CA GLY A 39 -3.34 4.77 -19.30
C GLY A 39 -3.94 4.91 -17.90
N ARG A 40 -4.90 4.05 -17.52
CA ARG A 40 -5.64 4.12 -16.24
C ARG A 40 -5.32 2.99 -15.27
N GLY A 41 -4.37 2.10 -15.60
CA GLY A 41 -3.98 0.97 -14.77
C GLY A 41 -3.58 1.34 -13.34
N LYS A 42 -4.11 0.58 -12.37
CA LYS A 42 -3.87 0.71 -10.94
C LYS A 42 -3.15 -0.53 -10.40
N ALA A 43 -2.46 -0.38 -9.28
CA ALA A 43 -1.77 -1.47 -8.59
C ALA A 43 -2.19 -1.57 -7.12
N MET A 44 -2.04 -2.77 -6.57
CA MET A 44 -2.19 -3.04 -5.15
C MET A 44 -0.86 -3.51 -4.57
N VAL A 45 -0.46 -3.00 -3.40
CA VAL A 45 0.70 -3.47 -2.64
C VAL A 45 0.18 -4.15 -1.39
N VAL A 46 0.40 -5.46 -1.27
CA VAL A 46 -0.11 -6.26 -0.15
C VAL A 46 1.02 -6.54 0.83
N ALA A 47 1.00 -5.81 1.94
CA ALA A 47 1.98 -5.92 3.00
C ALA A 47 1.69 -7.10 3.94
N SER A 48 2.74 -7.54 4.64
CA SER A 48 2.69 -8.62 5.64
C SER A 48 1.90 -8.26 6.90
N SER A 49 1.80 -6.97 7.23
CA SER A 49 1.23 -6.47 8.49
C SER A 49 0.79 -5.00 8.36
N ARG A 50 0.00 -4.52 9.33
CA ARG A 50 -0.47 -3.12 9.37
C ARG A 50 0.68 -2.11 9.55
N PRO A 51 1.66 -2.32 10.45
CA PRO A 51 2.83 -1.44 10.54
C PRO A 51 3.66 -1.40 9.23
N ALA A 52 3.90 -2.56 8.61
CA ALA A 52 4.62 -2.62 7.34
C ALA A 52 3.84 -1.89 6.22
N GLY A 53 2.52 -2.09 6.14
CA GLY A 53 1.66 -1.38 5.20
C GLY A 53 1.68 0.14 5.40
N TYR A 54 1.67 0.59 6.65
CA TYR A 54 1.78 2.02 6.95
C TYR A 54 3.13 2.59 6.50
N LYS A 55 4.23 1.85 6.72
CA LYS A 55 5.55 2.24 6.23
C LYS A 55 5.60 2.30 4.70
N TYR A 56 5.10 1.29 3.99
CA TYR A 56 4.97 1.32 2.54
C TYR A 56 4.19 2.54 2.05
N PHE A 57 3.05 2.83 2.67
CA PHE A 57 2.25 4.00 2.32
C PHE A 57 3.02 5.32 2.47
N GLN A 58 3.75 5.50 3.57
CA GLN A 58 4.58 6.69 3.78
C GLN A 58 5.71 6.77 2.75
N THR A 59 6.45 5.68 2.58
CA THR A 59 7.59 5.63 1.66
C THR A 59 7.17 5.84 0.21
N LEU A 60 6.08 5.22 -0.25
CA LEU A 60 5.59 5.40 -1.62
C LEU A 60 5.17 6.85 -1.87
N GLN A 61 4.50 7.51 -0.92
CA GLN A 61 4.18 8.93 -1.05
C GLN A 61 5.44 9.79 -1.20
N THR A 62 6.46 9.55 -0.37
CA THR A 62 7.75 10.26 -0.46
C THR A 62 8.39 10.06 -1.83
N ILE A 63 8.52 8.82 -2.31
CA ILE A 63 9.14 8.53 -3.60
C ILE A 63 8.39 9.17 -4.76
N LEU A 64 7.05 9.12 -4.75
CA LEU A 64 6.23 9.75 -5.79
C LEU A 64 6.40 11.27 -5.79
N ALA A 65 6.47 11.90 -4.62
CA ALA A 65 6.71 13.33 -4.50
C ALA A 65 8.12 13.74 -4.94
N GLU A 66 9.16 13.01 -4.54
CA GLU A 66 10.56 13.27 -4.92
C GLU A 66 10.79 13.13 -6.43
N LYS A 67 10.03 12.26 -7.09
CA LYS A 67 10.08 12.04 -8.54
C LYS A 67 9.10 12.90 -9.34
N ASP A 68 8.36 13.78 -8.68
CA ASP A 68 7.31 14.64 -9.28
C ASP A 68 6.30 13.84 -10.11
N LEU A 69 5.88 12.69 -9.58
CA LEU A 69 4.94 11.80 -10.25
C LEU A 69 3.49 12.18 -9.89
N PRO A 70 2.57 12.25 -10.86
CA PRO A 70 1.20 12.73 -10.64
C PRO A 70 0.28 11.67 -10.02
N TYR A 71 0.84 10.72 -9.25
CA TYR A 71 0.12 9.58 -8.71
C TYR A 71 0.00 9.69 -7.20
N LYS A 72 -1.14 9.25 -6.67
CA LYS A 72 -1.44 9.20 -5.24
C LYS A 72 -1.62 7.76 -4.77
N VAL A 73 -1.42 7.60 -3.47
CA VAL A 73 -1.47 6.31 -2.77
C VAL A 73 -2.52 6.38 -1.68
N LEU A 74 -3.22 5.27 -1.45
CA LEU A 74 -4.08 5.05 -0.30
C LEU A 74 -3.62 3.84 0.51
N PHE A 75 -4.00 3.75 1.77
CA PHE A 75 -3.73 2.61 2.63
C PHE A 75 -5.02 2.07 3.25
N ALA A 76 -5.43 0.87 2.83
CA ALA A 76 -6.59 0.18 3.35
C ALA A 76 -6.23 -0.84 4.44
N PHE A 77 -6.81 -0.67 5.63
CA PHE A 77 -6.54 -1.51 6.79
C PHE A 77 -7.63 -1.40 7.85
N SER A 78 -7.70 -2.42 8.71
CA SER A 78 -8.45 -2.30 9.97
C SER A 78 -7.58 -1.59 11.00
N GLY A 79 -8.14 -0.58 11.67
CA GLY A 79 -7.43 0.22 12.68
C GLY A 79 -6.67 -0.61 13.71
N TYR A 80 -5.59 -0.04 14.26
CA TYR A 80 -4.71 -0.74 15.20
C TYR A 80 -3.97 0.23 16.11
N THR A 81 -3.53 -0.28 17.25
CA THR A 81 -2.59 0.43 18.12
C THR A 81 -1.17 0.10 17.68
N ASP A 82 -0.39 1.13 17.35
CA ASP A 82 1.01 0.97 17.03
C ASP A 82 1.78 0.44 18.25
N PRO A 83 2.53 -0.67 18.14
CA PRO A 83 3.19 -1.29 19.28
C PRO A 83 4.43 -0.52 19.78
N LYS A 84 4.98 0.40 18.98
CA LYS A 84 6.14 1.25 19.32
C LYS A 84 5.68 2.55 19.97
N THR A 85 4.65 3.19 19.42
CA THR A 85 4.20 4.52 19.88
C THR A 85 2.98 4.48 20.80
N ASN A 86 2.29 3.33 20.88
CA ASN A 86 1.04 3.15 21.60
C ASN A 86 -0.10 4.06 21.12
N GLN A 87 -0.01 4.59 19.89
CA GLN A 87 -1.01 5.45 19.28
C GLN A 87 -2.05 4.63 18.50
N SER A 88 -3.31 5.06 18.51
CA SER A 88 -4.34 4.52 17.63
C SER A 88 -4.12 5.03 16.21
N ILE A 89 -4.02 4.12 15.25
CA ILE A 89 -3.89 4.41 13.83
C ILE A 89 -5.18 3.95 13.14
N GLU A 90 -5.86 4.89 12.50
CA GLU A 90 -7.18 4.71 11.89
C GLU A 90 -7.16 5.05 10.40
N GLU A 91 -7.83 4.23 9.59
CA GLU A 91 -7.87 4.36 8.12
C GLU A 91 -8.39 5.73 7.68
N ILE A 92 -9.42 6.23 8.36
CA ILE A 92 -10.03 7.53 8.09
C ILE A 92 -9.00 8.65 8.23
N LYS A 93 -8.24 8.66 9.34
CA LYS A 93 -7.25 9.71 9.62
C LYS A 93 -6.02 9.60 8.74
N VAL A 94 -5.52 8.38 8.51
CA VAL A 94 -4.33 8.15 7.68
C VAL A 94 -4.56 8.60 6.24
N ASN A 95 -5.74 8.32 5.68
CA ASN A 95 -6.10 8.71 4.31
C ASN A 95 -6.83 10.04 4.22
N GLN A 96 -7.03 10.74 5.35
CA GLN A 96 -7.74 12.02 5.43
C GLN A 96 -9.17 11.97 4.85
N LEU A 97 -9.87 10.85 5.03
CA LEU A 97 -11.19 10.61 4.44
C LEU A 97 -12.26 11.56 4.98
N ASP A 98 -12.18 11.90 6.27
CA ASP A 98 -13.10 12.81 6.93
C ASP A 98 -12.86 14.29 6.57
N THR A 99 -11.62 14.67 6.26
CA THR A 99 -11.26 16.07 5.99
C THR A 99 -11.21 16.43 4.52
N LEU A 100 -10.82 15.50 3.64
CA LEU A 100 -10.67 15.75 2.20
C LEU A 100 -11.80 15.15 1.35
N TYR A 101 -12.53 14.17 1.89
CA TYR A 101 -13.46 13.36 1.11
C TYR A 101 -14.84 13.22 1.77
N ASP A 102 -15.21 14.13 2.66
CA ASP A 102 -16.53 14.19 3.32
C ASP A 102 -16.96 12.86 3.98
N GLY A 103 -16.00 12.06 4.44
CA GLY A 103 -16.25 10.76 5.07
C GLY A 103 -16.56 9.62 4.09
N ARG A 104 -16.28 9.78 2.79
CA ARG A 104 -16.37 8.68 1.80
C ARG A 104 -15.49 7.50 2.19
N VAL A 105 -15.91 6.31 1.78
CA VAL A 105 -15.14 5.09 1.97
C VAL A 105 -13.95 5.03 1.01
N ILE A 106 -12.91 4.29 1.39
CA ILE A 106 -11.63 4.30 0.68
C ILE A 106 -11.75 3.75 -0.76
N GLU A 107 -12.70 2.84 -0.98
CA GLU A 107 -13.01 2.27 -2.29
C GLU A 107 -13.46 3.35 -3.28
N GLU A 108 -14.37 4.24 -2.86
CA GLU A 108 -14.87 5.35 -3.66
C GLU A 108 -13.75 6.38 -3.95
N VAL A 109 -12.91 6.68 -2.96
CA VAL A 109 -11.76 7.59 -3.17
C VAL A 109 -10.76 6.96 -4.13
N PHE A 110 -10.56 5.64 -4.05
CA PHE A 110 -9.68 4.91 -4.96
C PHE A 110 -10.22 4.83 -6.38
N GLU A 111 -11.47 5.22 -6.68
CA GLU A 111 -11.94 5.31 -8.07
C GLU A 111 -11.34 6.52 -8.81
N GLN A 112 -10.94 7.57 -8.10
CA GLN A 112 -10.36 8.78 -8.68
C GLN A 112 -9.10 8.48 -9.49
N ASP A 113 -8.91 9.19 -10.60
CA ASP A 113 -7.87 8.86 -11.59
C ASP A 113 -6.44 9.13 -11.12
N ASP A 114 -6.23 10.00 -10.13
CA ASP A 114 -4.92 10.29 -9.55
C ASP A 114 -4.50 9.24 -8.51
N TYR A 115 -5.43 8.59 -7.83
CA TYR A 115 -5.16 7.47 -6.93
C TYR A 115 -4.89 6.19 -7.70
N ARG A 116 -3.61 5.81 -7.82
CA ARG A 116 -3.17 4.70 -8.68
C ARG A 116 -2.60 3.51 -7.93
N ILE A 117 -2.23 3.67 -6.65
CA ILE A 117 -1.67 2.61 -5.83
C ILE A 117 -2.47 2.47 -4.54
N LEU A 118 -2.89 1.25 -4.22
CA LEU A 118 -3.56 0.92 -2.97
C LEU A 118 -2.69 -0.03 -2.14
N VAL A 119 -2.21 0.43 -0.99
CA VAL A 119 -1.53 -0.43 -0.02
C VAL A 119 -2.57 -1.13 0.85
N VAL A 120 -2.37 -2.42 1.13
CA VAL A 120 -3.30 -3.24 1.89
C VAL A 120 -2.54 -4.14 2.85
N ALA A 121 -3.03 -4.31 4.08
CA ALA A 121 -2.48 -5.29 5.02
C ALA A 121 -3.41 -6.50 5.23
N ASN A 122 -4.62 -6.24 5.73
CA ASN A 122 -5.57 -7.27 6.13
C ASN A 122 -6.95 -7.15 5.46
N LYS A 123 -7.25 -6.03 4.81
CA LYS A 123 -8.49 -5.84 4.05
C LYS A 123 -8.38 -6.45 2.65
N PHE A 124 -9.49 -6.51 1.92
CA PHE A 124 -9.54 -6.86 0.49
C PHE A 124 -8.88 -8.21 0.12
N GLN A 125 -8.85 -9.17 1.04
CA GLN A 125 -8.35 -10.52 0.75
C GLN A 125 -9.29 -11.31 -0.17
N THR A 126 -10.56 -10.94 -0.21
CA THR A 126 -11.58 -11.46 -1.12
C THR A 126 -12.57 -10.35 -1.48
N GLY A 127 -13.14 -10.41 -2.69
CA GLY A 127 -14.29 -9.57 -3.08
C GLY A 127 -14.01 -8.09 -3.35
N PHE A 128 -12.74 -7.64 -3.40
CA PHE A 128 -12.41 -6.31 -3.90
C PHE A 128 -12.40 -6.32 -5.42
N ASP A 129 -13.33 -5.57 -6.02
CA ASP A 129 -13.43 -5.42 -7.47
C ASP A 129 -13.06 -4.00 -7.86
N GLN A 130 -12.01 -3.89 -8.65
CA GLN A 130 -11.56 -2.63 -9.23
C GLN A 130 -11.13 -2.95 -10.66
N PRO A 131 -11.95 -2.61 -11.67
CA PRO A 131 -11.67 -2.96 -13.08
C PRO A 131 -10.34 -2.45 -13.61
N LEU A 132 -9.81 -1.37 -13.02
CA LEU A 132 -8.53 -0.79 -13.39
C LEU A 132 -7.33 -1.45 -12.69
N LEU A 133 -7.54 -2.37 -11.74
CA LEU A 133 -6.47 -3.06 -11.03
C LEU A 133 -5.82 -4.10 -11.94
N SER A 134 -4.59 -3.82 -12.40
CA SER A 134 -3.87 -4.68 -13.36
C SER A 134 -2.63 -5.36 -12.79
N ALA A 135 -2.21 -5.00 -11.57
CA ALA A 135 -1.06 -5.60 -10.92
C ALA A 135 -1.21 -5.67 -9.39
N MET A 136 -0.58 -6.68 -8.80
CA MET A 136 -0.48 -6.85 -7.35
C MET A 136 0.97 -7.17 -6.95
N PHE A 137 1.53 -6.36 -6.07
CA PHE A 137 2.84 -6.58 -5.46
C PHE A 137 2.65 -7.22 -4.09
N LEU A 138 3.08 -8.47 -3.93
CA LEU A 138 2.87 -9.26 -2.73
C LEU A 138 4.14 -9.27 -1.87
N ASP A 139 4.13 -8.56 -0.74
CA ASP A 139 5.20 -8.59 0.26
C ASP A 139 4.74 -9.28 1.55
N LYS A 140 4.32 -10.54 1.39
CA LYS A 140 3.87 -11.41 2.47
C LYS A 140 4.07 -12.87 2.10
N ALA A 141 4.08 -13.73 3.11
CA ALA A 141 4.00 -15.17 2.86
C ALA A 141 2.61 -15.52 2.30
N VAL A 142 2.58 -16.09 1.10
CA VAL A 142 1.37 -16.63 0.47
C VAL A 142 1.35 -18.13 0.74
N LYS A 143 0.24 -18.65 1.29
CA LYS A 143 0.07 -20.10 1.49
C LYS A 143 -0.43 -20.70 0.18
N GLY A 144 0.28 -21.72 -0.33
CA GLY A 144 -0.16 -22.49 -1.50
C GLY A 144 0.49 -22.10 -2.83
N VAL A 145 1.50 -21.24 -2.81
CA VAL A 145 2.44 -20.98 -3.92
C VAL A 145 3.84 -21.30 -3.43
#